data_AF-A0AAD5G4D0-F1
#
_entry.id   AF-A0AAD5G4D0-F1
#
_cell.length_a   1.000
_cell.length_b   1.000
_cell.length_c   1.000
_cell.angle_alpha   90.00
_cell.angle_beta   90.00
_cell.angle_gamma   90.00
#
_symmetry.space_group_name_H-M   'P 1'
#
loop_
_entity.id
_entity.type
_entity.pdbx_description
1 polymer ?
#
loop_
_entity_poly.entity_id
_entity_poly.type
_entity_poly.pdbx_seq_one_letter_code
_entity_poly.pdbx_strand_id
1 'polypeptide(L)'
;MCKLLGGGPRAEEIHELWMEYEENSTTEAKVVKDFDKIEMILQALEYENEQNKDLEEFFESTAGKFQTELGKSWALEIAARRKKHG
;
A
#
# COMPACT_ATOMS: atom_id res chain seq x y z
N MET A 1 -14.48 -13.47 10.31
CA MET A 1 -14.63 -13.38 8.84
C MET A 1 -15.65 -14.41 8.31
N CYS A 2 -15.51 -15.71 8.55
CA CYS A 2 -16.43 -16.75 8.03
C CYS A 2 -17.92 -16.59 8.40
N LYS A 3 -18.25 -16.09 9.60
CA LYS A 3 -19.65 -15.80 9.98
C LYS A 3 -20.27 -14.63 9.19
N LEU A 4 -19.45 -13.69 8.73
CA LEU A 4 -19.91 -12.51 7.97
C LEU A 4 -20.10 -12.83 6.48
N LEU A 5 -19.32 -13.80 5.97
CA LEU A 5 -19.32 -14.23 4.57
C LEU A 5 -20.24 -15.44 4.28
N GLY A 6 -21.06 -15.86 5.25
CA GLY A 6 -22.09 -16.89 5.05
C GLY A 6 -21.62 -18.35 5.06
N GLY A 7 -20.37 -18.62 5.47
CA GLY A 7 -19.89 -19.99 5.78
C GLY A 7 -19.87 -21.00 4.63
N GLY A 8 -19.80 -20.55 3.37
CA GLY A 8 -19.66 -21.42 2.20
C GLY A 8 -18.22 -21.54 1.68
N PRO A 9 -17.97 -22.33 0.63
CA PRO A 9 -16.62 -22.55 0.06
C PRO A 9 -15.90 -21.24 -0.34
N ARG A 10 -16.66 -20.24 -0.80
CA ARG A 10 -16.12 -18.91 -1.11
C ARG A 10 -15.69 -18.12 0.12
N ALA A 11 -16.31 -18.36 1.28
CA ALA A 11 -15.92 -17.73 2.53
C ALA A 11 -14.60 -18.30 3.06
N GLU A 12 -14.34 -19.59 2.82
CA GLU A 12 -13.06 -20.23 3.10
C GLU A 12 -11.97 -19.71 2.17
N GLU A 13 -12.22 -19.63 0.85
CA GLU A 13 -11.28 -19.05 -0.11
C GLU A 13 -10.87 -17.60 0.23
N ILE A 14 -11.83 -16.74 0.57
CA ILE A 14 -11.53 -15.36 1.00
C ILE A 14 -10.74 -15.34 2.31
N HIS A 15 -11.01 -16.28 3.22
CA HIS A 15 -10.25 -16.37 4.47
C HIS A 15 -8.80 -16.79 4.22
N GLU A 16 -8.57 -17.76 3.35
CA GLU A 16 -7.24 -18.22 2.95
C GLU A 16 -6.46 -17.08 2.27
N LEU A 17 -7.07 -16.37 1.32
CA LEU A 17 -6.46 -15.20 0.66
C LEU A 17 -6.12 -14.08 1.66
N TRP A 18 -7.00 -13.84 2.64
CA TRP A 18 -6.73 -12.87 3.70
C TRP A 18 -5.56 -13.29 4.59
N MET A 19 -5.49 -14.58 4.97
CA MET A 19 -4.37 -15.12 5.74
C MET A 19 -3.06 -15.03 4.94
N GLU A 20 -3.08 -15.37 3.65
CA GLU A 20 -1.92 -15.24 2.75
C GLU A 20 -1.40 -13.80 2.69
N TYR A 21 -2.31 -12.84 2.56
CA TYR A 21 -1.99 -11.42 2.62
C TYR A 21 -1.38 -11.04 3.97
N GLU A 22 -2.03 -11.36 5.09
CA GLU A 22 -1.55 -11.03 6.43
C GLU A 22 -0.15 -11.61 6.69
N GLU A 23 0.06 -12.90 6.36
CA GLU A 23 1.32 -13.62 6.53
C GLU A 23 2.41 -13.15 5.57
N ASN A 24 2.05 -12.43 4.50
CA ASN A 24 3.00 -11.92 3.51
C ASN A 24 3.86 -13.03 2.88
N SER A 25 3.24 -14.20 2.68
CA SER A 25 3.92 -15.46 2.37
C SER A 25 4.24 -15.61 0.89
N THR A 26 3.41 -15.06 0.00
CA THR A 26 3.56 -15.14 -1.46
C THR A 26 4.13 -13.86 -2.07
N THR A 27 4.55 -13.95 -3.34
CA THR A 27 5.03 -12.78 -4.09
C THR A 27 3.87 -11.80 -4.33
N GLU A 28 2.69 -12.33 -4.62
CA GLU A 28 1.45 -11.62 -4.82
C GLU A 28 1.08 -10.83 -3.56
N ALA A 29 1.09 -11.45 -2.38
CA ALA A 29 0.85 -10.76 -1.11
C ALA A 29 1.84 -9.61 -0.88
N LYS A 30 3.12 -9.79 -1.19
CA LYS A 30 4.15 -8.75 -1.08
C LYS A 30 3.91 -7.58 -2.02
N VAL A 31 3.53 -7.87 -3.28
CA VAL A 31 3.18 -6.85 -4.26
C VAL A 31 1.95 -6.07 -3.80
N VAL A 32 0.91 -6.74 -3.31
CA VAL A 32 -0.31 -6.08 -2.81
C VAL A 32 0.01 -5.20 -1.59
N LYS A 33 0.86 -5.66 -0.65
CA LYS A 33 1.30 -4.85 0.49
C LYS A 33 2.14 -3.64 0.09
N ASP A 34 2.89 -3.72 -1.01
CA ASP A 34 3.63 -2.58 -1.53
C ASP A 34 2.69 -1.59 -2.21
N PHE A 35 1.69 -2.08 -2.96
CA PHE A 35 0.66 -1.25 -3.59
C PHE A 35 -0.19 -0.50 -2.57
N ASP A 36 -0.58 -1.11 -1.46
CA ASP A 36 -1.30 -0.43 -0.37
C ASP A 36 -0.52 0.79 0.15
N LYS A 37 0.80 0.67 0.30
CA LYS A 37 1.67 1.78 0.73
C LYS A 37 1.88 2.82 -0.38
N ILE A 38 1.99 2.38 -1.63
CA ILE A 38 2.10 3.27 -2.80
C ILE A 38 0.86 4.15 -2.92
N GLU A 39 -0.32 3.56 -2.76
CA GLU A 39 -1.59 4.26 -2.80
C GLU A 39 -1.65 5.35 -1.73
N MET A 40 -1.22 5.02 -0.50
CA MET A 40 -1.16 5.98 0.61
C MET A 40 -0.25 7.19 0.30
N ILE A 41 0.96 6.99 -0.24
CA ILE A 41 1.85 8.12 -0.58
C ILE A 41 1.40 8.88 -1.84
N LEU A 42 0.70 8.21 -2.75
CA LEU A 42 0.12 8.86 -3.93
C LEU A 42 -1.00 9.82 -3.50
N GLN A 43 -1.91 9.37 -2.64
CA GLN A 43 -2.94 10.23 -2.06
C GLN A 43 -2.30 11.39 -1.30
N ALA A 44 -1.27 11.14 -0.49
CA ALA A 44 -0.55 12.20 0.22
C ALA A 44 -0.03 13.24 -0.77
N LEU A 45 0.65 12.83 -1.85
CA LEU A 45 1.12 13.73 -2.91
C LEU A 45 -0.01 14.57 -3.52
N GLU A 46 -1.15 13.97 -3.83
CA GLU A 46 -2.32 14.68 -4.38
C GLU A 46 -2.84 15.73 -3.40
N TYR A 47 -2.97 15.37 -2.12
CA TYR A 47 -3.39 16.29 -1.06
C TYR A 47 -2.39 17.44 -0.83
N GLU A 48 -1.09 17.19 -0.88
CA GLU A 48 -0.07 18.24 -0.80
C GLU A 48 -0.21 19.23 -1.95
N ASN A 49 -0.39 18.74 -3.18
CA ASN A 49 -0.51 19.57 -4.38
C ASN A 49 -1.81 20.39 -4.41
N GLU A 50 -2.93 19.82 -3.98
CA GLU A 50 -4.24 20.50 -4.04
C GLU A 50 -4.53 21.38 -2.83
N GLN A 51 -4.09 20.99 -1.64
CA GLN A 51 -4.47 21.62 -0.37
C GLN A 51 -3.30 22.34 0.32
N ASN A 52 -2.10 22.32 -0.27
CA ASN A 52 -0.88 22.94 0.25
C ASN A 52 -0.59 22.54 1.71
N LYS A 53 -0.83 21.26 2.02
CA LYS A 53 -0.52 20.63 3.31
C LYS A 53 0.86 19.99 3.25
N ASP A 54 1.50 19.86 4.40
CA ASP A 54 2.70 19.04 4.54
C ASP A 54 2.29 17.67 5.06
N LEU A 55 2.51 16.64 4.25
CA LEU A 55 2.20 15.25 4.54
C LEU A 55 3.48 14.40 4.46
N GLU A 56 4.64 15.01 4.76
CA GLU A 56 5.95 14.32 4.81
C GLU A 56 5.92 13.06 5.69
N GLU A 57 5.15 13.06 6.77
CA GLU A 57 5.00 11.91 7.66
C GLU A 57 4.54 10.63 6.93
N PHE A 58 3.72 10.76 5.89
CA PHE A 58 3.24 9.61 5.12
C PHE A 58 4.35 9.00 4.26
N PHE A 59 5.23 9.84 3.71
CA PHE A 59 6.40 9.40 2.96
C PHE A 59 7.45 8.77 3.88
N GLU A 60 7.73 9.38 5.04
CA GLU A 60 8.64 8.82 6.04
C GLU A 60 8.11 7.48 6.58
N SER A 61 6.79 7.38 6.79
CA SER A 61 6.17 6.16 7.29
C SER A 61 6.31 4.98 6.34
N THR A 62 6.51 5.20 5.04
CA THR A 62 6.65 4.14 4.03
C THR A 62 8.11 3.89 3.60
N ALA A 63 9.02 4.79 3.96
CA ALA A 63 10.44 4.66 3.66
C ALA A 63 11.00 3.33 4.19
N GLY A 64 11.61 2.54 3.30
CA GLY A 64 12.19 1.23 3.64
C GLY A 64 11.18 0.11 3.90
N LYS A 65 9.87 0.34 3.73
CA LYS A 65 8.82 -0.69 3.91
C LYS A 65 8.40 -1.39 2.61
N PHE A 66 8.98 -0.99 1.47
CA PHE A 66 8.74 -1.62 0.17
C PHE A 66 9.61 -2.87 0.00
N GLN A 67 8.98 -3.99 -0.31
CA GLN A 67 9.63 -5.30 -0.35
C GLN A 67 10.08 -5.69 -1.75
N THR A 68 9.32 -5.29 -2.76
CA THR A 68 9.52 -5.64 -4.16
C THR A 68 10.26 -4.53 -4.90
N GLU A 69 11.00 -4.91 -5.94
CA GLU A 69 11.69 -3.93 -6.82
C GLU A 69 10.70 -3.04 -7.57
N LEU A 70 9.51 -3.57 -7.90
CA LEU A 70 8.42 -2.79 -8.47
C LEU A 70 7.94 -1.73 -7.48
N GLY A 71 7.66 -2.14 -6.24
CA GLY A 71 7.22 -1.25 -5.16
C GLY A 71 8.20 -0.11 -4.91
N LYS A 72 9.50 -0.43 -4.81
CA LYS A 72 10.57 0.56 -4.65
C LYS A 72 10.64 1.53 -5.83
N SER A 73 10.56 1.03 -7.06
CA SER A 73 10.64 1.85 -8.26
C SER A 73 9.49 2.86 -8.33
N TRP A 74 8.27 2.44 -8.00
CA TRP A 74 7.10 3.31 -8.00
C TRP A 74 7.13 4.32 -6.85
N ALA A 75 7.58 3.91 -5.66
CA ALA A 75 7.77 4.83 -4.54
C ALA A 75 8.78 5.93 -4.87
N LEU A 76 9.88 5.60 -5.55
CA LEU A 76 10.87 6.56 -6.03
C LEU A 76 10.27 7.52 -7.06
N GLU A 77 9.46 7.02 -8.00
CA GLU A 77 8.79 7.84 -9.00
C GLU A 77 7.81 8.84 -8.35
N ILE A 78 7.03 8.41 -7.36
CA ILE A 78 6.11 9.29 -6.63
C ILE A 78 6.90 10.36 -5.85
N ALA A 79 7.96 9.94 -5.14
CA ALA A 79 8.84 10.87 -4.43
C ALA A 79 9.52 11.88 -5.37
N ALA A 80 9.88 11.47 -6.60
CA ALA A 80 10.44 12.36 -7.61
C ALA A 80 9.43 13.38 -8.15
N ARG A 81 8.14 13.02 -8.19
CA ARG A 81 7.04 13.93 -8.59
C ARG A 81 6.65 14.91 -7.50
N ARG A 82 6.97 14.62 -6.23
CA ARG A 82 6.75 15.52 -5.09
C ARG A 82 7.59 16.78 -5.25
N LYS A 83 6.95 17.86 -5.69
CA LYS A 83 7.57 19.20 -5.70
C LYS A 83 7.52 19.73 -4.27
N LYS A 84 8.65 19.70 -3.55
CA LYS A 84 8.75 20.46 -2.29
C LYS A 84 8.57 21.94 -2.63
N HIS A 85 7.40 22.48 -2.32
CA HIS A 85 7.17 23.91 -2.26
C HIS A 85 7.94 24.42 -1.04
N GLY A 86 9.14 24.95 -1.29
CA GLY A 86 9.94 25.65 -0.29
C GLY A 86 9.40 27.04 0.01
#